data_AF-A0A1Y1R5I5-F1
#
_entry.id   AF-A0A1Y1R5I5-F1
#
_cell.length_a   1.000
_cell.length_b   1.000
_cell.length_c   1.000
_cell.angle_alpha   90.00
_cell.angle_beta   90.00
_cell.angle_gamma   90.00
#
_symmetry.space_group_name_H-M   'P 1'
#
loop_
_entity.id
_entity.type
_entity.pdbx_description
1 polymer ?
#
loop_
_entity_poly.entity_id
_entity_poly.type
_entity_poly.pdbx_seq_one_letter_code
_entity_poly.pdbx_strand_id
1 'polypeptide(L)'
;MQRTRARGLRVFTISILLTAFLTGCTTTLTAINSEPIQQDPSSRSWGAWIDDQTIETVASVNIKKADPSFANSHIVIISHNGIVLLVGQTGSAALKELAGNTVRNVQKVRKVYNELEISGPTTMLVRSGDSWITSKIKARMVAEKDFPSGNVKVITENGTVYLMGLVTPEQATTAVNIVKQSYGVQKIVKVFEYI
;
A
#
# COMPACT_ATOMS: atom_id res chain seq x y z
N MET A 1 32.39 42.45 30.02
CA MET A 1 32.81 41.91 28.70
C MET A 1 33.14 40.39 28.79
N GLN A 2 32.23 39.54 29.31
CA GLN A 2 32.50 38.10 29.59
C GLN A 2 31.45 37.11 29.04
N ARG A 3 30.31 37.56 28.49
CA ARG A 3 29.21 36.68 28.07
C ARG A 3 29.37 36.03 26.68
N THR A 4 30.35 36.45 25.88
CA THR A 4 30.56 35.95 24.50
C THR A 4 31.34 34.62 24.43
N ARG A 5 32.24 34.33 25.38
CA ARG A 5 33.03 33.08 25.40
C ARG A 5 32.19 31.82 25.65
N ALA A 6 31.16 31.90 26.49
CA ALA A 6 30.34 30.74 26.85
C ALA A 6 29.40 30.26 25.72
N ARG A 7 28.98 31.17 24.82
CA ARG A 7 28.18 30.82 23.63
C ARG A 7 29.02 30.07 22.58
N GLY A 8 30.27 30.51 22.36
CA GLY A 8 31.19 29.84 21.44
C GLY A 8 31.49 28.39 21.86
N LEU A 9 31.74 28.16 23.15
CA LEU A 9 32.04 26.82 23.67
C LEU A 9 30.86 25.85 23.55
N ARG A 10 29.61 26.33 23.75
CA ARG A 10 28.39 25.53 23.58
C ARG A 10 28.07 25.21 22.12
N VAL A 11 28.35 26.13 21.19
CA VAL A 11 28.19 25.89 19.75
C VAL A 11 29.25 24.89 19.25
N PHE A 12 30.47 24.97 19.78
CA PHE A 12 31.55 24.03 19.45
C PHE A 12 31.26 22.61 19.93
N THR A 13 30.73 22.44 21.15
CA THR A 13 30.34 21.12 21.68
C THR A 13 29.14 20.52 20.94
N ILE A 14 28.16 21.31 20.51
CA ILE A 14 27.04 20.82 19.69
C ILE A 14 27.52 20.39 18.30
N SER A 15 28.46 21.11 17.69
CA SER A 15 29.02 20.77 16.38
C SER A 15 29.83 19.47 16.41
N ILE A 16 30.59 19.23 17.50
CA ILE A 16 31.35 17.97 17.70
C ILE A 16 30.43 16.77 17.96
N LEU A 17 29.29 16.98 18.65
CA LEU A 17 28.31 15.92 18.85
C LEU A 17 27.59 15.54 17.55
N LEU A 18 27.40 16.52 16.64
CA LEU A 18 26.76 16.30 15.34
C LEU A 18 27.69 15.56 14.35
N THR A 19 29.00 15.81 14.40
CA THR A 19 29.97 15.08 13.57
C THR A 19 30.19 13.64 14.02
N ALA A 20 29.93 13.30 15.30
CA ALA A 20 29.95 11.93 15.80
C ALA A 20 28.81 11.04 15.24
N PHE A 21 27.79 11.63 14.63
CA PHE A 21 26.73 10.91 13.90
C PHE A 21 26.98 10.80 12.39
N LEU A 22 28.07 11.37 11.85
CA LEU A 22 28.43 11.27 10.43
C LEU A 22 29.40 10.14 10.12
N THR A 23 29.72 9.26 11.08
CA THR A 23 30.37 7.97 10.76
C THR A 23 29.36 7.10 10.01
N GLY A 24 29.45 7.11 8.68
CA GLY A 24 28.56 6.35 7.81
C GLY A 24 28.51 4.86 8.16
N CYS A 25 27.31 4.29 8.17
CA CYS A 25 27.03 2.88 8.48
C CYS A 25 27.55 1.86 7.44
N THR A 26 28.46 2.23 6.54
CA THR A 26 28.87 1.36 5.43
C THR A 26 29.83 0.27 5.87
N THR A 27 30.65 0.51 6.89
CA THR A 27 31.66 -0.45 7.38
C THR A 27 31.10 -1.53 8.31
N THR A 28 29.84 -1.40 8.76
CA THR A 28 29.21 -2.39 9.65
C THR A 28 28.49 -3.49 8.89
N LEU A 29 28.01 -3.24 7.67
CA LEU A 29 27.21 -4.22 6.89
C LEU A 29 28.02 -5.45 6.46
N THR A 30 29.33 -5.28 6.20
CA THR A 30 30.27 -6.37 5.90
C THR A 30 30.79 -7.09 7.14
N ALA A 31 30.73 -6.45 8.32
CA ALA A 31 31.21 -7.05 9.57
C ALA A 31 30.17 -7.97 10.24
N ILE A 32 28.89 -7.81 9.92
CA ILE A 32 27.78 -8.57 10.54
C ILE A 32 27.25 -9.72 9.66
N ASN A 33 27.58 -9.75 8.37
CA ASN A 33 27.11 -10.78 7.45
C ASN A 33 28.31 -11.54 6.88
N SER A 34 28.45 -12.81 7.27
CA SER A 34 29.46 -13.74 6.77
C SER A 34 29.07 -14.42 5.45
N GLU A 35 27.84 -14.22 4.96
CA GLU A 35 27.32 -14.80 3.73
C GLU A 35 26.72 -13.72 2.80
N PRO A 36 26.65 -13.95 1.47
CA PRO A 36 25.96 -13.08 0.54
C PRO A 36 24.49 -12.90 0.95
N ILE A 37 23.99 -11.67 0.87
CA ILE A 37 22.58 -11.38 1.17
C ILE A 37 21.71 -12.11 0.13
N GLN A 38 21.01 -13.16 0.57
CA GLN A 38 20.02 -13.85 -0.25
C GLN A 38 18.66 -13.17 -0.06
N GLN A 39 18.06 -12.69 -1.15
CA GLN A 39 16.69 -12.18 -1.13
C GLN A 39 15.73 -13.35 -1.28
N ASP A 40 14.81 -13.50 -0.33
CA ASP A 40 13.73 -14.49 -0.43
C ASP A 40 12.72 -14.03 -1.50
N PRO A 41 12.59 -14.74 -2.64
CA PRO A 41 11.67 -14.37 -3.73
C PRO A 41 10.19 -14.41 -3.33
N SER A 42 9.86 -15.15 -2.25
CA SER A 42 8.50 -15.25 -1.72
C SER A 42 8.15 -14.11 -0.75
N SER A 43 9.15 -13.33 -0.34
CA SER A 43 9.01 -12.21 0.59
C SER A 43 9.03 -10.86 -0.12
N ARG A 44 8.27 -9.90 0.41
CA ARG A 44 8.26 -8.54 -0.11
C ARG A 44 9.51 -7.76 0.31
N SER A 45 10.22 -7.18 -0.65
CA SER A 45 11.38 -6.33 -0.35
C SER A 45 10.97 -4.94 0.16
N TRP A 46 11.84 -4.32 0.95
CA TRP A 46 11.66 -2.93 1.40
C TRP A 46 11.60 -1.94 0.23
N GLY A 47 12.38 -2.17 -0.82
CA GLY A 47 12.36 -1.33 -2.02
C GLY A 47 11.00 -1.38 -2.73
N ALA A 48 10.41 -2.57 -2.85
CA ALA A 48 9.07 -2.72 -3.43
C ALA A 48 8.00 -1.97 -2.62
N TRP A 49 8.14 -1.92 -1.29
CA TRP A 49 7.22 -1.14 -0.45
C TRP A 49 7.30 0.38 -0.71
N ILE A 50 8.51 0.92 -0.83
CA ILE A 50 8.73 2.33 -1.17
C ILE A 50 8.18 2.65 -2.57
N ASP A 51 8.44 1.76 -3.53
CA ASP A 51 7.95 1.88 -4.89
C ASP A 51 6.42 1.91 -4.93
N ASP A 52 5.75 1.03 -4.20
CA ASP A 52 4.29 1.01 -4.12
C ASP A 52 3.70 2.30 -3.55
N GLN A 53 4.28 2.86 -2.48
CA GLN A 53 3.84 4.15 -1.92
C GLN A 53 4.04 5.32 -2.91
N THR A 54 5.13 5.27 -3.66
CA THR A 54 5.42 6.23 -4.73
C THR A 54 4.40 6.12 -5.85
N ILE A 55 4.09 4.90 -6.30
CA ILE A 55 3.06 4.61 -7.30
C ILE A 55 1.70 5.15 -6.84
N GLU A 56 1.25 4.81 -5.62
CA GLU A 56 -0.03 5.26 -5.07
C GLU A 56 -0.12 6.80 -5.06
N THR A 57 0.95 7.47 -4.65
CA THR A 57 1.02 8.95 -4.58
C THR A 57 0.96 9.58 -5.98
N VAL A 58 1.82 9.12 -6.90
CA VAL A 58 1.91 9.66 -8.26
C VAL A 58 0.60 9.40 -9.02
N ALA A 59 0.05 8.20 -8.90
CA ALA A 59 -1.24 7.83 -9.49
C ALA A 59 -2.37 8.74 -8.99
N SER A 60 -2.43 8.99 -7.68
CA SER A 60 -3.45 9.88 -7.08
C SER A 60 -3.36 11.31 -7.62
N VAL A 61 -2.15 11.86 -7.73
CA VAL A 61 -1.94 13.20 -8.29
C VAL A 61 -2.27 13.23 -9.79
N ASN A 62 -1.81 12.25 -10.55
CA ASN A 62 -2.00 12.22 -12.00
C ASN A 62 -3.47 12.05 -12.38
N ILE A 63 -4.23 11.20 -11.68
CA ILE A 63 -5.67 11.06 -11.91
C ILE A 63 -6.37 12.39 -11.67
N LYS A 64 -6.12 13.05 -10.54
CA LYS A 64 -6.74 14.34 -10.21
C LYS A 64 -6.41 15.44 -11.23
N LYS A 65 -5.22 15.39 -11.84
CA LYS A 65 -4.80 16.34 -12.88
C LYS A 65 -5.26 15.99 -14.28
N ALA A 66 -5.64 14.73 -14.53
CA ALA A 66 -6.05 14.28 -15.86
C ALA A 66 -7.40 14.88 -16.27
N ASP A 67 -8.32 15.05 -15.33
CA ASP A 67 -9.62 15.68 -15.58
C ASP A 67 -10.21 16.29 -14.28
N PRO A 68 -10.69 17.54 -14.28
CA PRO A 68 -11.29 18.16 -13.09
C PRO A 68 -12.56 17.43 -12.60
N SER A 69 -13.24 16.65 -13.46
CA SER A 69 -14.43 15.87 -13.11
C SER A 69 -14.13 14.77 -12.08
N PHE A 70 -12.87 14.38 -11.90
CA PHE A 70 -12.47 13.48 -10.81
C PHE A 70 -12.68 14.08 -9.41
N ALA A 71 -12.89 15.40 -9.27
CA ALA A 71 -13.24 16.02 -8.00
C ALA A 71 -14.52 15.45 -7.37
N ASN A 72 -15.43 14.92 -8.20
CA ASN A 72 -16.68 14.28 -7.75
C ASN A 72 -16.56 12.75 -7.63
N SER A 73 -15.37 12.19 -7.86
CA SER A 73 -15.12 10.74 -7.78
C SER A 73 -14.53 10.35 -6.42
N HIS A 74 -14.84 9.14 -5.97
CA HIS A 74 -14.16 8.51 -4.84
C HIS A 74 -13.29 7.39 -5.38
N ILE A 75 -11.98 7.60 -5.46
CA ILE A 75 -11.04 6.62 -6.02
C ILE A 75 -10.03 6.27 -4.94
N VAL A 76 -9.99 4.98 -4.57
CA VAL A 76 -8.94 4.42 -3.73
C VAL A 76 -7.98 3.67 -4.63
N ILE A 77 -6.70 4.01 -4.51
CA ILE A 77 -5.61 3.46 -5.31
C ILE A 77 -4.75 2.63 -4.38
N ILE A 78 -4.57 1.36 -4.71
CA ILE A 78 -3.80 0.43 -3.91
C ILE A 78 -2.74 -0.20 -4.79
N SER A 79 -1.46 -0.09 -4.41
CA SER A 79 -0.35 -0.78 -5.07
C SER A 79 0.18 -1.90 -4.19
N HIS A 80 0.55 -3.01 -4.83
CA HIS A 80 1.30 -4.10 -4.23
C HIS A 80 2.22 -4.72 -5.29
N ASN A 81 3.53 -4.62 -5.10
CA ASN A 81 4.56 -5.08 -6.04
C ASN A 81 4.34 -4.59 -7.48
N GLY A 82 3.92 -3.33 -7.64
CA GLY A 82 3.63 -2.73 -8.94
C GLY A 82 2.32 -3.18 -9.60
N ILE A 83 1.53 -4.06 -8.97
CA ILE A 83 0.14 -4.30 -9.35
C ILE A 83 -0.74 -3.27 -8.64
N VAL A 84 -1.45 -2.49 -9.44
CA VAL A 84 -2.34 -1.44 -8.94
C VAL A 84 -3.79 -1.89 -9.06
N LEU A 85 -4.54 -1.72 -7.99
CA LEU A 85 -5.98 -1.87 -7.91
C LEU A 85 -6.62 -0.48 -7.77
N LEU A 86 -7.55 -0.16 -8.66
CA LEU A 86 -8.41 1.02 -8.59
C LEU A 86 -9.81 0.57 -8.19
N VAL A 87 -10.30 1.06 -7.04
CA VAL A 87 -11.66 0.79 -6.53
C VAL A 87 -12.33 2.09 -6.11
N GLY A 88 -13.65 2.05 -5.95
CA GLY A 88 -14.48 3.19 -5.60
C GLY A 88 -15.46 3.54 -6.72
N GLN A 89 -15.82 4.82 -6.83
CA GLN A 89 -16.87 5.30 -7.72
C GLN A 89 -16.40 6.46 -8.58
N THR A 90 -16.85 6.49 -9.82
CA THR A 90 -16.62 7.60 -10.75
C THR A 90 -17.86 7.88 -11.60
N GLY A 91 -17.96 9.10 -12.14
CA GLY A 91 -19.18 9.59 -12.77
C GLY A 91 -19.47 9.06 -14.18
N SER A 92 -18.50 8.42 -14.86
CA SER A 92 -18.71 7.91 -16.22
C SER A 92 -17.75 6.80 -16.61
N ALA A 93 -18.11 6.03 -17.65
CA ALA A 93 -17.22 5.04 -18.25
C ALA A 93 -15.93 5.67 -18.80
N ALA A 94 -16.02 6.87 -19.37
CA ALA A 94 -14.86 7.60 -19.89
C ALA A 94 -13.88 7.98 -18.76
N LEU A 95 -14.38 8.45 -17.62
CA LEU A 95 -13.52 8.74 -16.45
C LEU A 95 -12.92 7.45 -15.86
N LYS A 96 -13.69 6.36 -15.81
CA LYS A 96 -13.15 5.04 -15.41
C LYS A 96 -11.99 4.63 -16.32
N GLU A 97 -12.17 4.71 -17.63
CA GLU A 97 -11.12 4.36 -18.60
C GLU A 97 -9.90 5.29 -18.48
N LEU A 98 -10.13 6.60 -18.40
CA LEU A 98 -9.08 7.60 -18.22
C LEU A 98 -8.25 7.31 -16.97
N ALA A 99 -8.88 7.07 -15.82
CA ALA A 99 -8.17 6.73 -14.58
C ALA A 99 -7.28 5.49 -14.76
N GLY A 100 -7.79 4.44 -15.41
CA GLY A 100 -7.02 3.23 -15.71
C GLY A 100 -5.80 3.53 -16.60
N ASN A 101 -5.99 4.31 -17.65
CA ASN A 101 -4.91 4.68 -18.58
C ASN A 101 -3.86 5.58 -17.93
N THR A 102 -4.29 6.56 -17.14
CA THR A 102 -3.40 7.43 -16.37
C THR A 102 -2.49 6.63 -15.44
N VAL A 103 -3.02 5.62 -14.77
CA VAL A 103 -2.26 4.78 -13.83
C VAL A 103 -1.32 3.81 -14.55
N ARG A 104 -1.70 3.26 -15.70
CA ARG A 104 -0.82 2.41 -16.51
C ARG A 104 0.47 3.12 -16.94
N ASN A 105 0.43 4.44 -17.09
CA ASN A 105 1.57 5.26 -17.49
C ASN A 105 2.47 5.68 -16.30
N VAL A 106 2.12 5.32 -15.06
CA VAL A 106 2.97 5.58 -13.89
C VAL A 106 4.15 4.62 -13.89
N GLN A 107 5.34 5.14 -13.61
CA GLN A 107 6.56 4.32 -13.56
C GLN A 107 6.43 3.17 -12.56
N LYS A 108 7.00 2.01 -12.90
CA LYS A 108 6.98 0.76 -12.10
C LYS A 108 5.61 0.08 -11.95
N VAL A 109 4.55 0.64 -12.55
CA VAL A 109 3.28 -0.09 -12.69
C VAL A 109 3.45 -1.23 -13.68
N ARG A 110 3.15 -2.45 -13.23
CA ARG A 110 3.21 -3.68 -14.02
C ARG A 110 1.84 -4.07 -14.56
N LYS A 111 0.79 -3.87 -13.76
CA LYS A 111 -0.60 -4.22 -14.11
C LYS A 111 -1.57 -3.32 -13.39
N VAL A 112 -2.69 -3.02 -14.03
CA VAL A 112 -3.80 -2.25 -13.43
C VAL A 112 -5.08 -3.07 -13.49
N TYR A 113 -5.67 -3.33 -12.32
CA TYR A 113 -7.02 -3.84 -12.16
C TYR A 113 -7.95 -2.66 -11.87
N ASN A 114 -8.84 -2.36 -12.82
CA ASN A 114 -9.73 -1.20 -12.73
C ASN A 114 -11.16 -1.65 -12.40
N GLU A 115 -11.46 -1.65 -11.11
CA GLU A 115 -12.71 -2.07 -10.50
C GLU A 115 -13.56 -0.86 -10.06
N LEU A 116 -13.33 0.31 -10.64
CA LEU A 116 -14.17 1.49 -10.39
C LEU A 116 -15.62 1.22 -10.82
N GLU A 117 -16.57 1.61 -9.99
CA GLU A 117 -18.00 1.55 -10.29
C GLU A 117 -18.45 2.86 -10.92
N ILE A 118 -19.36 2.79 -11.90
CA ILE A 118 -19.97 3.98 -12.50
C ILE A 118 -21.20 4.32 -11.67
N SER A 119 -21.00 5.16 -10.67
CA SER A 119 -22.02 5.53 -9.68
C SER A 119 -21.62 6.81 -8.94
N GLY A 120 -22.53 7.35 -8.14
CA GLY A 120 -22.20 8.42 -7.20
C GLY A 120 -21.35 7.91 -6.04
N PRO A 121 -20.57 8.77 -5.37
CA PRO A 121 -19.73 8.35 -4.25
C PRO A 121 -20.56 7.76 -3.11
N THR A 122 -20.05 6.69 -2.50
CA THR A 122 -20.67 6.07 -1.32
C THR A 122 -20.77 7.03 -0.14
N THR A 123 -21.78 6.83 0.72
CA THR A 123 -21.94 7.63 1.94
C THR A 123 -20.89 7.26 2.99
N MET A 124 -20.64 8.15 3.94
CA MET A 124 -19.72 7.88 5.05
C MET A 124 -20.13 6.65 5.86
N LEU A 125 -21.44 6.41 6.03
CA LEU A 125 -21.95 5.25 6.78
C LEU A 125 -21.59 3.92 6.09
N VAL A 126 -21.73 3.85 4.76
CA VAL A 126 -21.31 2.67 3.98
C VAL A 126 -19.82 2.41 4.17
N ARG A 127 -18.99 3.45 4.04
CA ARG A 127 -17.53 3.35 4.20
C ARG A 127 -17.10 2.93 5.61
N SER A 128 -17.81 3.39 6.64
CA SER A 128 -17.59 2.93 8.02
C SER A 128 -17.92 1.43 8.16
N GLY A 129 -19.00 0.98 7.52
CA GLY A 129 -19.35 -0.45 7.43
C GLY A 129 -18.25 -1.27 6.75
N ASP A 130 -17.74 -0.81 5.61
CA ASP A 130 -16.65 -1.47 4.87
C ASP A 130 -15.34 -1.54 5.69
N SER A 131 -15.03 -0.49 6.45
CA SER A 131 -13.87 -0.46 7.35
C SER A 131 -14.01 -1.49 8.49
N TRP A 132 -15.22 -1.66 9.01
CA TRP A 132 -15.52 -2.68 10.01
C TRP A 132 -15.41 -4.10 9.45
N ILE A 133 -15.95 -4.34 8.25
CA ILE A 133 -15.82 -5.61 7.53
C ILE A 133 -14.33 -5.94 7.31
N THR A 134 -13.56 -4.96 6.81
CA THR A 134 -12.12 -5.10 6.58
C THR A 134 -11.38 -5.47 7.87
N SER A 135 -11.67 -4.78 8.97
CA SER A 135 -11.05 -5.03 10.27
C SER A 135 -11.36 -6.44 10.78
N LYS A 136 -12.62 -6.87 10.65
CA LYS A 136 -13.06 -8.22 11.05
C LYS A 136 -12.37 -9.31 10.23
N ILE A 137 -12.24 -9.12 8.91
CA ILE A 137 -11.53 -10.06 8.03
C ILE A 137 -10.06 -10.14 8.43
N LYS A 138 -9.39 -8.99 8.61
CA LYS A 138 -7.98 -8.96 9.02
C LYS A 138 -7.75 -9.65 10.37
N ALA A 139 -8.63 -9.40 11.35
CA ALA A 139 -8.56 -10.07 12.66
C ALA A 139 -8.67 -11.59 12.53
N ARG A 140 -9.57 -12.10 11.67
CA ARG A 140 -9.69 -13.54 11.40
C ARG A 140 -8.49 -14.11 10.68
N MET A 141 -7.93 -13.38 9.71
CA MET A 141 -6.70 -13.80 9.03
C MET A 141 -5.51 -13.91 10.00
N VAL A 142 -5.41 -13.01 10.98
CA VAL A 142 -4.38 -13.07 12.02
C VAL A 142 -4.60 -14.24 12.97
N ALA A 143 -5.86 -14.59 13.26
CA ALA A 143 -6.20 -15.72 14.12
C ALA A 143 -6.10 -17.09 13.43
N GLU A 144 -6.02 -17.13 12.09
CA GLU A 144 -5.91 -18.37 11.32
C GLU A 144 -4.50 -18.97 11.48
N LYS A 145 -4.44 -20.24 11.90
CA LYS A 145 -3.17 -20.93 12.16
C LYS A 145 -2.42 -21.17 10.84
N ASP A 146 -1.11 -20.95 10.85
CA ASP A 146 -0.21 -21.14 9.70
C ASP A 146 -0.59 -20.30 8.45
N PHE A 147 -1.41 -19.25 8.60
CA PHE A 147 -1.74 -18.35 7.51
C PHE A 147 -0.87 -17.08 7.55
N PRO A 148 -0.06 -16.78 6.51
CA PRO A 148 0.78 -15.58 6.49
C PRO A 148 -0.07 -14.34 6.17
N SER A 149 -0.82 -13.86 7.17
CA SER A 149 -1.73 -12.72 7.03
C SER A 149 -1.06 -11.43 6.50
N GLY A 150 0.23 -11.24 6.76
CA GLY A 150 1.02 -10.13 6.23
C GLY A 150 1.21 -10.13 4.71
N ASN A 151 1.05 -11.29 4.06
CA ASN A 151 1.19 -11.43 2.61
C ASN A 151 -0.10 -11.04 1.87
N VAL A 152 -1.23 -10.92 2.57
CA VAL A 152 -2.55 -10.61 1.97
C VAL A 152 -3.03 -9.23 2.40
N LYS A 153 -3.14 -8.32 1.43
CA LYS A 153 -3.78 -7.01 1.61
C LYS A 153 -5.28 -7.15 1.34
N VAL A 154 -6.08 -6.74 2.32
CA VAL A 154 -7.55 -6.76 2.26
C VAL A 154 -8.08 -5.34 2.16
N ILE A 155 -8.95 -5.10 1.19
CA ILE A 155 -9.66 -3.84 0.96
C ILE A 155 -11.14 -4.18 0.81
N THR A 156 -12.01 -3.41 1.45
CA THR A 156 -13.47 -3.51 1.21
C THR A 156 -13.96 -2.17 0.71
N GLU A 157 -14.74 -2.19 -0.36
CA GLU A 157 -15.37 -1.01 -0.94
C GLU A 157 -16.77 -1.38 -1.42
N ASN A 158 -17.79 -0.68 -0.91
CA ASN A 158 -19.20 -0.89 -1.23
C ASN A 158 -19.64 -2.36 -1.06
N GLY A 159 -19.21 -3.02 0.02
CA GLY A 159 -19.48 -4.44 0.27
C GLY A 159 -18.70 -5.44 -0.60
N THR A 160 -17.88 -4.98 -1.55
CA THR A 160 -16.97 -5.84 -2.31
C THR A 160 -15.61 -5.93 -1.61
N VAL A 161 -15.14 -7.15 -1.36
CA VAL A 161 -13.82 -7.41 -0.77
C VAL A 161 -12.82 -7.75 -1.88
N TYR A 162 -11.73 -7.00 -1.91
CA TYR A 162 -10.59 -7.20 -2.78
C TYR A 162 -9.43 -7.79 -1.99
N LEU A 163 -8.89 -8.90 -2.48
CA LEU A 163 -7.74 -9.58 -1.89
C LEU A 163 -6.54 -9.46 -2.82
N MET A 164 -5.48 -8.81 -2.36
CA MET A 164 -4.22 -8.67 -3.09
C MET A 164 -3.07 -9.34 -2.34
N GLY A 165 -2.03 -9.78 -3.03
CA GLY A 165 -0.85 -10.34 -2.38
C GLY A 165 -0.14 -11.40 -3.20
N LEU A 166 1.09 -11.75 -2.78
CA LEU A 166 1.83 -12.92 -3.25
C LEU A 166 1.42 -14.12 -2.39
N VAL A 167 0.77 -15.11 -2.99
CA VAL A 167 0.19 -16.25 -2.26
C VAL A 167 0.29 -17.55 -3.05
N THR A 168 0.33 -18.68 -2.37
CA THR A 168 0.12 -19.99 -3.01
C THR A 168 -1.37 -20.20 -3.33
N PRO A 169 -1.73 -21.15 -4.22
CA PRO A 169 -3.13 -21.52 -4.47
C PRO A 169 -3.90 -21.91 -3.20
N GLU A 170 -3.25 -22.59 -2.26
CA GLU A 170 -3.82 -22.99 -0.97
C GLU A 170 -4.10 -21.75 -0.10
N GLN A 171 -3.12 -20.85 0.02
CA GLN A 171 -3.28 -19.60 0.77
C GLN A 171 -4.39 -18.73 0.18
N ALA A 172 -4.50 -18.63 -1.14
CA ALA A 172 -5.59 -17.92 -1.80
C ALA A 172 -6.95 -18.53 -1.45
N THR A 173 -7.05 -19.85 -1.40
CA THR A 173 -8.26 -20.58 -1.02
C THR A 173 -8.63 -20.32 0.44
N THR A 174 -7.67 -20.39 1.35
CA THR A 174 -7.85 -20.07 2.78
C THR A 174 -8.31 -18.62 2.97
N ALA A 175 -7.66 -17.67 2.30
CA ALA A 175 -8.04 -16.25 2.36
C ALA A 175 -9.50 -16.03 1.95
N VAL A 176 -9.94 -16.66 0.85
CA VAL A 176 -11.32 -16.58 0.38
C VAL A 176 -12.29 -17.21 1.39
N ASN A 177 -11.94 -18.35 1.99
CA ASN A 177 -12.79 -19.01 2.98
C ASN A 177 -12.98 -18.15 4.24
N ILE A 178 -11.93 -17.47 4.70
CA ILE A 178 -12.02 -16.50 5.81
C ILE A 178 -12.97 -15.34 5.47
N VAL A 179 -12.87 -14.80 4.25
CA VAL A 179 -13.74 -13.71 3.79
C VAL A 179 -15.19 -14.13 3.72
N LYS A 180 -15.48 -15.33 3.18
CA LYS A 180 -16.85 -15.87 3.06
C LYS A 180 -17.61 -15.97 4.38
N GLN A 181 -16.90 -16.11 5.50
CA GLN A 181 -17.51 -16.17 6.84
C GLN A 181 -17.89 -14.79 7.39
N SER A 182 -17.57 -13.70 6.68
CA SER A 182 -17.82 -12.32 7.13
C SER A 182 -19.17 -11.83 6.62
N TYR A 183 -20.10 -11.61 7.54
CA TYR A 183 -21.38 -10.96 7.25
C TYR A 183 -21.17 -9.58 6.60
N GLY A 184 -21.97 -9.27 5.59
CA GLY A 184 -21.92 -8.00 4.86
C GLY A 184 -21.04 -8.02 3.61
N VAL A 185 -20.30 -9.10 3.35
CA VAL A 185 -19.57 -9.29 2.09
C VAL A 185 -20.55 -9.66 0.97
N GLN A 186 -20.57 -8.87 -0.10
CA GLN A 186 -21.44 -9.07 -1.26
C GLN A 186 -20.71 -9.74 -2.42
N LYS A 187 -19.43 -9.41 -2.62
CA LYS A 187 -18.60 -9.91 -3.71
C LYS A 187 -17.15 -10.06 -3.23
N ILE A 188 -16.45 -11.05 -3.78
CA ILE A 188 -15.01 -11.26 -3.53
C ILE A 188 -14.28 -11.17 -4.87
N VAL A 189 -13.28 -10.28 -4.95
CA VAL A 189 -12.40 -10.12 -6.10
C VAL A 189 -11.00 -10.52 -5.71
N LYS A 190 -10.43 -11.49 -6.44
CA LYS A 190 -9.06 -11.99 -6.23
C LYS A 190 -8.11 -11.26 -7.16
N VAL A 191 -7.14 -10.58 -6.58
CA VAL A 191 -6.07 -9.82 -7.25
C VAL A 191 -4.72 -10.35 -6.77
N PHE A 192 -4.59 -11.67 -6.71
CA PHE A 192 -3.40 -12.36 -6.25
C PHE A 192 -2.37 -12.51 -7.35
N GLU A 193 -1.10 -12.53 -6.95
CA GLU A 193 0.00 -13.10 -7.68
C GLU A 193 0.30 -14.48 -7.08
N TYR A 194 0.42 -15.49 -7.93
CA TYR A 194 0.69 -16.86 -7.50
C TYR A 194 2.18 -17.16 -7.57
N ILE A 195 2.71 -17.74 -6.49
CA ILE A 195 4.09 -18.23 -6.37
C ILE A 195 4.11 -19.75 -6.19
#